data_AF-A0A0Q7GSJ8-F1
#
_entry.id   AF-A0A0Q7GSJ8-F1
#
_cell.length_a   1.000
_cell.length_b   1.000
_cell.length_c   1.000
_cell.angle_alpha   90.00
_cell.angle_beta   90.00
_cell.angle_gamma   90.00
#
_symmetry.space_group_name_H-M   'P 1'
#
loop_
_entity.id
_entity.type
_entity.pdbx_description
1 polymer ?
#
loop_
_entity_poly.entity_id
_entity_poly.type
_entity_poly.pdbx_seq_one_letter_code
_entity_poly.pdbx_strand_id
1 'polypeptide(L)'
;MGTGVHLLVDLENVQPSPLEVEAWLGEAGEAWVFYGPHQLKRKAAFEVDSPRSTLVPIARPGANSLDFHLVFYLGYLAAKHPDCRFVVLAKDTDYDPPIAHANTLAFSVERLPSLSIAVPTSPKTSTAPSKPAATPPTKKRTATPPKKTKTGSVKAAPVQETKDKVLLEVQVAQKAAIKKPATRKLPIAIYRDLVKDLSGPHRPGSLAALQRHIQTKFGPTAVPEKVQMLVDRLLTVEVIFLKSGKLSYRSTWAQET
;
A
#
# COMPACT_ATOMS: atom_id res chain seq x y z
N MET A 1 16.91 15.94 4.13
CA MET A 1 16.78 15.38 2.76
C MET A 1 15.32 15.47 2.38
N GLY A 2 14.98 15.85 1.14
CA GLY A 2 13.60 15.99 0.71
C GLY A 2 12.92 14.62 0.54
N THR A 3 11.64 14.52 0.90
CA THR A 3 10.82 13.33 0.61
C THR A 3 10.45 13.32 -0.88
N GLY A 4 11.19 12.57 -1.68
CA GLY A 4 10.94 12.41 -3.12
C GLY A 4 9.69 11.57 -3.41
N VAL A 5 9.33 11.50 -4.70
CA VAL A 5 8.28 10.60 -5.19
C VAL A 5 8.83 9.69 -6.30
N HIS A 6 8.56 8.39 -6.21
CA HIS A 6 8.82 7.45 -7.29
C HIS A 6 7.48 7.02 -7.92
N LEU A 7 7.31 7.31 -9.21
CA LEU A 7 6.17 6.87 -10.01
C LEU A 7 6.53 5.58 -10.75
N LEU A 8 5.80 4.49 -10.51
CA LEU A 8 5.97 3.22 -11.21
C LEU A 8 4.85 3.10 -12.25
N VAL A 9 5.20 3.12 -13.54
CA VAL A 9 4.24 3.17 -14.66
C VAL A 9 4.16 1.82 -15.36
N ASP A 10 2.95 1.26 -15.41
CA ASP A 10 2.62 0.08 -16.20
C ASP A 10 2.20 0.47 -17.64
N LEU A 11 3.13 0.44 -18.61
CA LEU A 11 2.80 0.81 -20.00
C LEU A 11 1.98 -0.24 -20.77
N GLU A 12 1.62 -1.36 -20.16
CA GLU A 12 0.64 -2.29 -20.73
C GLU A 12 -0.78 -1.87 -20.36
N ASN A 13 -1.00 -1.57 -19.08
CA ASN A 13 -2.30 -1.21 -18.52
C ASN A 13 -2.68 0.28 -18.72
N VAL A 14 -1.72 1.19 -18.62
CA VAL A 14 -1.91 2.64 -18.84
C VAL A 14 -1.04 3.17 -19.96
N GLN A 15 -1.42 4.32 -20.52
CA GLN A 15 -0.72 4.96 -21.64
C GLN A 15 -0.66 6.48 -21.44
N PRO A 16 -0.07 6.96 -20.32
CA PRO A 16 0.16 8.40 -20.14
C PRO A 16 1.14 8.91 -21.21
N SER A 17 1.09 10.21 -21.50
CA SER A 17 2.14 10.82 -22.32
C SER A 17 3.42 11.03 -21.49
N PRO A 18 4.62 11.01 -22.09
CA PRO A 18 5.86 11.32 -21.36
C PRO A 18 5.84 12.70 -20.72
N LEU A 19 5.30 13.71 -21.42
CA LEU A 19 5.17 15.08 -20.92
C LEU A 19 4.22 15.18 -19.71
N GLU A 20 3.15 14.39 -19.68
CA GLU A 20 2.23 14.28 -18.54
C GLU A 20 2.91 13.61 -17.33
N VAL A 21 3.73 12.59 -17.56
CA VAL A 21 4.59 11.99 -16.52
C VAL A 21 5.58 13.03 -15.98
N GLU A 22 6.34 13.68 -16.86
CA GLU A 22 7.36 14.66 -16.50
C GLU A 22 6.79 15.84 -15.71
N ALA A 23 5.62 16.35 -16.13
CA ALA A 23 4.90 17.41 -15.41
C ALA A 23 4.37 16.94 -14.04
N TRP A 24 3.92 15.69 -13.92
CA TRP A 24 3.42 15.14 -12.66
C TRP A 24 4.52 14.92 -11.61
N LEU A 25 5.75 14.59 -12.04
CA LEU A 25 6.89 14.36 -11.14
C LEU A 25 7.31 15.61 -10.33
N GLY A 26 6.96 16.82 -10.77
CA GLY A 26 7.39 18.07 -10.12
C GLY A 26 8.91 18.20 -10.07
N GLU A 27 9.47 18.84 -9.05
CA GLU A 27 10.93 19.09 -8.93
C GLU A 27 11.74 17.85 -8.47
N ALA A 28 11.15 17.00 -7.61
CA ALA A 28 11.87 15.95 -6.87
C ALA A 28 11.30 14.54 -7.08
N GLY A 29 10.63 14.33 -8.22
CA GLY A 29 10.11 13.04 -8.63
C GLY A 29 11.01 12.31 -9.63
N GLU A 30 10.96 10.98 -9.60
CA GLU A 30 11.54 10.07 -10.59
C GLU A 30 10.45 9.11 -11.09
N ALA A 31 10.52 8.71 -12.37
CA ALA A 31 9.63 7.69 -12.92
C ALA A 31 10.39 6.39 -13.24
N TRP A 32 9.68 5.28 -13.12
CA TRP A 32 10.14 3.92 -13.40
C TRP A 32 9.11 3.31 -14.34
N VAL A 33 9.45 3.26 -15.63
CA VAL A 33 8.49 3.03 -16.71
C VAL A 33 8.69 1.62 -17.25
N PHE A 34 7.78 0.72 -16.89
CA PHE A 34 7.87 -0.72 -17.19
C PHE A 34 7.24 -1.00 -18.56
N TYR A 35 7.94 -1.76 -19.41
CA TYR A 35 7.50 -2.01 -20.78
C TYR A 35 7.83 -3.43 -21.29
N GLY A 36 6.94 -3.94 -22.14
CA GLY A 36 7.11 -5.18 -22.88
C GLY A 36 7.60 -5.00 -24.33
N PRO A 37 7.77 -6.10 -25.09
CA PRO A 37 8.26 -6.07 -26.46
C PRO A 37 7.37 -5.28 -27.44
N HIS A 38 6.08 -5.14 -27.14
CA HIS A 38 5.11 -4.48 -28.03
C HIS A 38 5.03 -2.96 -27.81
N GLN A 39 5.64 -2.45 -26.73
CA GLN A 39 5.58 -1.06 -26.30
C GLN A 39 6.79 -0.22 -26.77
N LEU A 40 7.69 -0.76 -27.61
CA LEU A 40 8.93 -0.11 -28.06
C LEU A 40 8.74 1.30 -28.63
N LYS A 41 7.64 1.56 -29.36
CA LYS A 41 7.31 2.90 -29.87
C LYS A 41 7.02 3.91 -28.76
N ARG A 42 6.35 3.48 -27.67
CA ARG A 42 6.12 4.34 -26.49
C ARG A 42 7.42 4.56 -25.71
N LYS A 43 8.22 3.50 -25.53
CA LYS A 43 9.55 3.56 -24.91
C LYS A 43 10.43 4.64 -25.56
N ALA A 44 10.46 4.71 -26.90
CA ALA A 44 11.23 5.73 -27.62
C ALA A 44 10.76 7.18 -27.35
N ALA A 45 9.46 7.41 -27.12
CA ALA A 45 8.97 8.74 -26.74
C ALA A 45 9.41 9.12 -25.31
N PHE A 46 9.40 8.17 -24.37
CA PHE A 46 9.91 8.40 -23.01
C PHE A 46 11.40 8.72 -22.96
N GLU A 47 12.22 8.17 -23.87
CA GLU A 47 13.66 8.49 -23.97
C GLU A 47 13.95 9.94 -24.36
N VAL A 48 13.00 10.62 -25.03
CA VAL A 48 13.15 12.00 -25.49
C VAL A 48 12.47 12.98 -24.53
N ASP A 49 11.22 12.68 -24.16
CA ASP A 49 10.30 13.64 -23.56
C ASP A 49 10.15 13.51 -22.03
N SER A 50 10.78 12.53 -21.38
CA SER A 50 10.83 12.42 -19.91
C SER A 50 12.21 11.95 -19.42
N PRO A 51 13.21 12.85 -19.28
CA PRO A 51 14.59 12.49 -18.92
C PRO A 51 14.73 11.91 -17.51
N ARG A 52 13.72 12.05 -16.64
CA ARG A 52 13.67 11.43 -15.30
C ARG A 52 12.94 10.08 -15.25
N SER A 53 12.52 9.55 -16.41
CA SER A 53 11.98 8.21 -16.55
C SER A 53 13.09 7.18 -16.75
N THR A 54 13.35 6.36 -15.73
CA THR A 54 14.12 5.12 -15.91
C THR A 54 13.26 4.08 -16.60
N LEU A 55 13.68 3.65 -17.79
CA LEU A 55 12.95 2.69 -18.63
C LEU A 55 13.35 1.26 -18.27
N VAL A 56 12.39 0.46 -17.80
CA VAL A 56 12.61 -0.90 -17.30
C VAL A 56 11.97 -1.94 -18.24
N PRO A 57 12.75 -2.68 -19.04
CA PRO A 57 12.21 -3.78 -19.84
C PRO A 57 11.85 -4.98 -18.96
N ILE A 58 10.78 -5.69 -19.29
CA ILE A 58 10.54 -7.03 -18.73
C ILE A 58 11.60 -8.01 -19.27
N ALA A 59 12.18 -8.84 -18.40
CA ALA A 59 13.26 -9.75 -18.78
C ALA A 59 12.80 -10.88 -19.71
N ARG A 60 11.55 -11.35 -19.56
CA ARG A 60 10.89 -12.27 -20.50
C ARG A 60 9.39 -11.97 -20.62
N PRO A 61 8.78 -12.15 -21.81
CA PRO A 61 7.32 -12.13 -21.96
C PRO A 61 6.66 -13.29 -21.20
N GLY A 62 5.44 -13.06 -20.74
CA GLY A 62 4.63 -14.04 -20.02
C GLY A 62 3.44 -13.37 -19.35
N ALA A 63 2.41 -14.14 -19.00
CA ALA A 63 1.27 -13.63 -18.25
C ALA A 63 1.75 -12.95 -16.96
N ASN A 64 1.27 -11.73 -16.72
CA ASN A 64 1.55 -10.92 -15.52
C ASN A 64 3.05 -10.63 -15.30
N SER A 65 3.89 -10.80 -16.33
CA SER A 65 5.34 -10.61 -16.21
C SER A 65 5.67 -9.16 -15.83
N LEU A 66 5.00 -8.19 -16.44
CA LEU A 66 5.19 -6.76 -16.14
C LEU A 66 4.83 -6.47 -14.68
N ASP A 67 3.67 -6.92 -14.21
CA ASP A 67 3.18 -6.72 -12.85
C ASP A 67 4.18 -7.25 -11.81
N PHE A 68 4.73 -8.45 -12.03
CA PHE A 68 5.75 -9.01 -11.15
C PHE A 68 7.06 -8.22 -11.16
N HIS A 69 7.50 -7.69 -12.31
CA HIS A 69 8.68 -6.81 -12.38
C HIS A 69 8.41 -5.48 -11.64
N LEU A 70 7.23 -4.89 -11.82
CA LEU A 70 6.83 -3.65 -11.16
C LEU A 70 6.75 -3.81 -9.64
N VAL A 71 6.10 -4.88 -9.15
CA VAL A 71 6.01 -5.17 -7.71
C VAL A 71 7.38 -5.51 -7.09
N PHE A 72 8.26 -6.20 -7.82
CA PHE A 72 9.64 -6.41 -7.40
C PHE A 72 10.40 -5.07 -7.25
N TYR A 73 10.31 -4.19 -8.25
CA TYR A 73 10.94 -2.86 -8.19
C TYR A 73 10.33 -1.97 -7.12
N LEU A 74 9.02 -2.03 -6.88
CA LEU A 74 8.36 -1.34 -5.77
C LEU A 74 9.02 -1.72 -4.43
N GLY A 75 9.23 -3.02 -4.19
CA GLY A 75 9.92 -3.51 -2.99
C GLY A 75 11.39 -3.04 -2.91
N TYR A 76 12.13 -3.12 -4.02
CA TYR A 76 13.52 -2.66 -4.11
C TYR A 76 13.66 -1.16 -3.81
N LEU A 77 12.84 -0.31 -4.44
CA LEU A 77 12.88 1.13 -4.25
C LEU A 77 12.38 1.53 -2.86
N ALA A 78 11.36 0.86 -2.33
CA ALA A 78 10.87 1.08 -0.96
C ALA A 78 11.93 0.76 0.09
N ALA A 79 12.71 -0.32 -0.09
CA ALA A 79 13.83 -0.66 0.80
C ALA A 79 14.98 0.35 0.72
N LYS A 80 15.28 0.87 -0.48
CA LYS A 80 16.38 1.82 -0.74
C LYS A 80 16.03 3.26 -0.34
N HIS A 81 14.76 3.65 -0.45
CA HIS A 81 14.25 5.01 -0.22
C HIS A 81 13.02 5.00 0.71
N PRO A 82 13.16 4.55 1.98
CA PRO A 82 12.03 4.30 2.88
C PRO A 82 11.22 5.56 3.26
N ASP A 83 11.84 6.74 3.15
CA ASP A 83 11.22 8.05 3.43
C ASP A 83 10.46 8.64 2.21
N CYS A 84 10.51 8.01 1.03
CA CYS A 84 9.83 8.48 -0.19
C CYS A 84 8.36 8.03 -0.28
N ARG A 85 7.58 8.73 -1.12
CA ARG A 85 6.25 8.28 -1.57
C ARG A 85 6.39 7.46 -2.86
N PHE A 86 5.61 6.39 -2.96
CA PHE A 86 5.55 5.53 -4.14
C PHE A 86 4.15 5.57 -4.73
N VAL A 87 4.06 5.73 -6.04
CA VAL A 87 2.77 5.74 -6.76
C VAL A 87 2.83 4.72 -7.88
N VAL A 88 1.96 3.72 -7.84
CA VAL A 88 1.76 2.77 -8.94
C VAL A 88 0.70 3.34 -9.87
N LEU A 89 1.07 3.64 -11.11
CA LEU A 89 0.15 4.11 -12.14
C LEU A 89 -0.37 2.90 -12.93
N ALA A 90 -1.52 2.38 -12.49
CA ALA A 90 -2.22 1.26 -13.10
C ALA A 90 -3.72 1.31 -12.77
N LYS A 91 -4.56 1.00 -13.76
CA LYS A 91 -6.01 0.79 -13.56
C LYS A 91 -6.30 -0.57 -12.91
N ASP A 92 -5.40 -1.55 -13.09
CA ASP A 92 -5.55 -2.88 -12.53
C ASP A 92 -5.61 -2.88 -10.98
N THR A 93 -6.52 -3.68 -10.43
CA THR A 93 -6.69 -3.91 -9.00
C THR A 93 -5.74 -4.97 -8.45
N ASP A 94 -5.07 -5.75 -9.30
CA ASP A 94 -4.15 -6.82 -8.84
C ASP A 94 -2.89 -6.27 -8.13
N TYR A 95 -2.61 -4.97 -8.29
CA TYR A 95 -1.63 -4.24 -7.48
C TYR A 95 -2.13 -3.85 -6.07
N ASP A 96 -3.43 -3.87 -5.79
CA ASP A 96 -3.97 -3.45 -4.50
C ASP A 96 -3.52 -4.35 -3.32
N PRO A 97 -3.44 -5.70 -3.44
CA PRO A 97 -2.89 -6.56 -2.40
C PRO A 97 -1.42 -6.27 -2.02
N PRO A 98 -0.44 -6.20 -2.96
CA PRO A 98 0.94 -5.85 -2.60
C PRO A 98 1.07 -4.40 -2.10
N ILE A 99 0.32 -3.44 -2.65
CA ILE A 99 0.29 -2.06 -2.14
C ILE A 99 -0.24 -2.01 -0.71
N ALA A 100 -1.34 -2.72 -0.41
CA ALA A 100 -1.88 -2.83 0.93
C ALA A 100 -0.85 -3.44 1.89
N HIS A 101 -0.11 -4.47 1.47
CA HIS A 101 0.96 -5.05 2.29
C HIS A 101 2.13 -4.08 2.50
N ALA A 102 2.62 -3.39 1.47
CA ALA A 102 3.67 -2.39 1.60
C ALA A 102 3.29 -1.27 2.59
N ASN A 103 2.02 -0.83 2.57
CA ASN A 103 1.47 0.09 3.56
C ASN A 103 1.40 -0.51 4.99
N THR A 104 1.15 -1.82 5.15
CA THR A 104 1.30 -2.47 6.48
C THR A 104 2.74 -2.47 6.98
N LEU A 105 3.72 -2.39 6.08
CA LEU A 105 5.14 -2.20 6.39
C LEU A 105 5.52 -0.71 6.52
N ALA A 106 4.53 0.20 6.55
CA ALA A 106 4.69 1.67 6.64
C ALA A 106 5.53 2.32 5.52
N PHE A 107 5.58 1.71 4.33
CA PHE A 107 5.92 2.45 3.11
C PHE A 107 4.71 3.27 2.67
N SER A 108 4.92 4.48 2.14
CA SER A 108 3.82 5.33 1.66
C SER A 108 3.53 5.01 0.20
N VAL A 109 2.71 3.99 -0.05
CA VAL A 109 2.39 3.52 -1.41
C VAL A 109 0.92 3.77 -1.75
N GLU A 110 0.62 4.28 -2.93
CA GLU A 110 -0.75 4.39 -3.45
C GLU A 110 -0.84 3.97 -4.92
N ARG A 111 -2.06 3.71 -5.40
CA ARG A 111 -2.34 3.43 -6.81
C ARG A 111 -3.15 4.56 -7.42
N LEU A 112 -2.78 4.99 -8.62
CA LEU A 112 -3.56 5.90 -9.45
C LEU A 112 -3.95 5.20 -10.76
N PRO A 113 -5.20 5.33 -11.24
CA PRO A 113 -5.62 4.79 -12.54
C PRO A 113 -5.24 5.70 -13.73
N SER A 114 -4.87 6.97 -13.46
CA SER A 114 -4.52 8.00 -14.44
C SER A 114 -3.80 9.19 -13.78
N LEU A 115 -2.97 9.90 -14.52
CA LEU A 115 -2.29 11.12 -14.07
C LEU A 115 -3.17 12.37 -14.24
N SER A 116 -4.25 12.45 -13.46
CA SER A 116 -5.03 13.68 -13.42
C SER A 116 -4.22 14.79 -12.73
N ILE A 117 -3.72 15.74 -13.50
CA ILE A 117 -3.05 16.95 -12.98
C ILE A 117 -4.11 17.82 -12.29
N ALA A 118 -4.32 17.56 -11.00
CA ALA A 118 -5.07 18.43 -10.12
C ALA A 118 -4.21 19.68 -9.83
N VAL A 119 -4.41 20.73 -10.64
CA VAL A 119 -3.96 22.08 -10.28
C VAL A 119 -4.52 22.38 -8.88
N PRO A 120 -3.70 22.77 -7.89
CA PRO A 120 -4.16 22.97 -6.52
C PRO A 120 -5.07 24.20 -6.44
N THR A 121 -6.37 24.01 -6.66
CA THR A 121 -7.36 25.01 -6.29
C THR A 121 -7.48 25.03 -4.77
N SER A 122 -6.98 26.11 -4.17
CA SER A 122 -7.14 26.42 -2.75
C SER A 122 -8.58 26.16 -2.28
N PRO A 123 -8.79 25.62 -1.06
CA PRO A 123 -10.12 25.27 -0.60
C PRO A 123 -11.00 26.53 -0.52
N LYS A 124 -11.90 26.69 -1.50
CA LYS A 124 -12.94 27.71 -1.43
C LYS A 124 -13.93 27.31 -0.33
N THR A 125 -13.91 28.09 0.75
CA THR A 125 -14.85 28.00 1.86
C THR A 125 -16.28 28.10 1.34
N SER A 126 -16.98 26.97 1.25
CA SER A 126 -18.37 26.90 0.79
C SER A 126 -19.33 27.32 1.91
N THR A 127 -19.48 28.62 2.14
CA THR A 127 -20.58 29.15 2.97
C THR A 127 -21.90 28.97 2.23
N ALA A 128 -22.67 27.95 2.62
CA ALA A 128 -24.04 27.75 2.15
C ALA A 128 -25.05 28.51 3.03
N PRO A 129 -25.93 29.34 2.46
CA PRO A 129 -27.19 29.72 3.07
C PRO A 129 -28.31 28.79 2.59
N SER A 130 -29.25 28.49 3.48
CA SER A 130 -30.25 27.42 3.31
C SER A 130 -31.64 27.90 2.87
N LYS A 131 -32.25 27.17 1.90
CA LYS A 131 -33.69 26.77 1.87
C LYS A 131 -34.72 27.91 1.56
N PRO A 132 -36.02 27.68 1.17
CA PRO A 132 -36.79 26.44 0.89
C PRO A 132 -37.55 26.30 -0.47
N ALA A 133 -37.94 25.04 -0.74
CA ALA A 133 -39.23 24.55 -1.30
C ALA A 133 -39.69 24.81 -2.74
N ALA A 134 -39.88 23.71 -3.50
CA ALA A 134 -41.18 23.30 -4.07
C ALA A 134 -41.16 21.82 -4.55
N THR A 135 -42.27 21.10 -4.43
CA THR A 135 -42.54 19.73 -4.94
C THR A 135 -43.99 19.67 -5.44
N PRO A 136 -44.46 18.59 -6.12
CA PRO A 136 -43.85 17.75 -7.17
C PRO A 136 -44.73 17.80 -8.47
N PRO A 137 -44.58 16.88 -9.45
CA PRO A 137 -45.55 15.78 -9.46
C PRO A 137 -45.04 14.40 -9.95
N THR A 138 -45.85 13.41 -9.57
CA THR A 138 -45.79 11.96 -9.73
C THR A 138 -45.79 11.38 -11.16
N LYS A 139 -45.16 10.19 -11.29
CA LYS A 139 -45.57 8.95 -12.04
C LYS A 139 -44.29 8.12 -12.33
N LYS A 140 -44.22 6.79 -12.27
CA LYS A 140 -45.17 5.72 -11.84
C LYS A 140 -44.34 4.49 -11.42
N ARG A 141 -44.85 3.67 -10.50
CA ARG A 141 -44.34 2.30 -10.23
C ARG A 141 -44.73 1.37 -11.39
N THR A 142 -43.82 0.47 -11.78
CA THR A 142 -44.12 -0.93 -12.11
C THR A 142 -42.94 -1.80 -11.67
N ALA A 143 -43.21 -3.03 -11.27
CA ALA A 143 -42.21 -3.92 -10.70
C ALA A 143 -42.37 -5.34 -11.28
N THR A 144 -41.24 -6.00 -11.60
CA THR A 144 -41.00 -7.46 -11.49
C THR A 144 -41.87 -8.45 -12.30
N PRO A 145 -41.52 -9.76 -12.40
CA PRO A 145 -40.21 -10.44 -12.27
C PRO A 145 -39.93 -11.38 -13.48
N PRO A 146 -39.56 -12.70 -13.40
CA PRO A 146 -38.46 -13.22 -14.23
C PRO A 146 -38.88 -14.32 -15.22
N LYS A 147 -37.95 -14.82 -16.05
CA LYS A 147 -38.15 -16.08 -16.77
C LYS A 147 -37.00 -17.06 -16.56
N LYS A 148 -37.32 -18.19 -15.93
CA LYS A 148 -36.47 -19.39 -15.85
C LYS A 148 -36.54 -20.14 -17.17
N THR A 149 -35.44 -20.79 -17.55
CA THR A 149 -35.52 -22.04 -18.33
C THR A 149 -34.62 -23.08 -17.65
N LYS A 150 -35.20 -24.24 -17.34
CA LYS A 150 -34.47 -25.49 -17.08
C LYS A 150 -34.00 -26.03 -18.47
N THR A 151 -33.17 -27.04 -18.66
CA THR A 151 -32.98 -28.31 -17.94
C THR A 151 -31.69 -28.96 -18.47
N GLY A 152 -31.02 -29.82 -17.68
CA GLY A 152 -29.85 -30.56 -18.19
C GLY A 152 -29.09 -31.27 -17.08
N SER A 153 -29.68 -32.30 -16.48
CA SER A 153 -29.04 -33.09 -15.42
C SER A 153 -28.67 -34.47 -15.96
N VAL A 154 -27.43 -34.91 -15.71
CA VAL A 154 -27.10 -36.35 -15.64
C VAL A 154 -26.25 -36.56 -14.39
N LYS A 155 -26.52 -37.65 -13.68
CA LYS A 155 -25.98 -38.02 -12.38
C LYS A 155 -25.58 -39.50 -12.44
N ALA A 156 -24.34 -39.84 -12.14
CA ALA A 156 -23.95 -41.17 -11.66
C ALA A 156 -22.55 -41.15 -11.02
N ALA A 157 -22.42 -41.83 -9.88
CA ALA A 157 -21.20 -42.37 -9.28
C ALA A 157 -21.51 -43.87 -9.02
N PRO A 158 -20.76 -44.66 -8.21
CA PRO A 158 -19.35 -44.59 -7.76
C PRO A 158 -18.59 -45.92 -8.01
N VAL A 159 -17.29 -46.03 -7.69
CA VAL A 159 -16.66 -47.34 -7.35
C VAL A 159 -15.54 -47.18 -6.29
N GLN A 160 -15.36 -48.22 -5.46
CA GLN A 160 -14.36 -48.39 -4.39
C GLN A 160 -13.76 -49.82 -4.51
N GLU A 161 -12.68 -50.26 -3.85
CA GLU A 161 -11.80 -49.67 -2.84
C GLU A 161 -10.42 -50.37 -2.97
N THR A 162 -9.29 -49.71 -2.67
CA THR A 162 -8.15 -50.42 -2.07
C THR A 162 -7.33 -49.57 -1.10
N LYS A 163 -7.15 -50.13 0.09
CA LYS A 163 -6.20 -49.69 1.11
C LYS A 163 -4.80 -50.14 0.73
N ASP A 164 -3.79 -49.38 1.12
CA ASP A 164 -2.76 -50.01 1.94
C ASP A 164 -2.17 -49.04 2.98
N LYS A 165 -1.81 -49.61 4.14
CA LYS A 165 -1.50 -48.87 5.37
C LYS A 165 -0.22 -49.41 5.98
N VAL A 166 0.89 -48.69 5.84
CA VAL A 166 2.01 -48.82 6.77
C VAL A 166 2.28 -47.49 7.46
N LEU A 167 2.18 -47.56 8.77
CA LEU A 167 2.28 -46.49 9.75
C LEU A 167 3.67 -46.57 10.37
N LEU A 168 4.40 -45.45 10.41
CA LEU A 168 5.38 -45.22 11.46
C LEU A 168 5.01 -43.92 12.18
N GLU A 169 4.67 -44.08 13.45
CA GLU A 169 4.03 -43.09 14.29
C GLU A 169 5.05 -42.57 15.31
N VAL A 170 5.17 -41.25 15.44
CA VAL A 170 5.73 -40.62 16.64
C VAL A 170 4.74 -39.55 17.10
N GLN A 171 4.27 -39.71 18.34
CA GLN A 171 3.14 -39.00 18.93
C GLN A 171 3.54 -37.57 19.35
N VAL A 172 2.82 -36.52 18.97
CA VAL A 172 1.60 -35.95 19.60
C VAL A 172 1.82 -35.38 21.02
N ALA A 173 2.10 -34.07 21.07
CA ALA A 173 1.86 -33.15 22.20
C ALA A 173 2.13 -31.70 21.69
N GLN A 174 1.30 -30.66 21.85
CA GLN A 174 -0.06 -30.51 22.37
C GLN A 174 -0.88 -29.57 21.45
N LYS A 175 -2.20 -29.71 21.44
CA LYS A 175 -3.11 -28.98 20.54
C LYS A 175 -3.53 -27.62 21.09
N ALA A 176 -2.65 -26.63 21.05
CA ALA A 176 -3.05 -25.23 21.23
C ALA A 176 -3.81 -24.76 19.98
N ALA A 177 -5.03 -24.22 20.15
CA ALA A 177 -5.87 -23.80 19.03
C ALA A 177 -5.26 -22.59 18.32
N ILE A 178 -4.68 -22.81 17.14
CA ILE A 178 -4.21 -21.74 16.25
C ILE A 178 -5.44 -20.97 15.75
N LYS A 179 -5.80 -19.91 16.47
CA LYS A 179 -6.64 -18.83 15.93
C LYS A 179 -5.90 -18.28 14.71
N LYS A 180 -6.58 -18.18 13.56
CA LYS A 180 -6.03 -17.55 12.35
C LYS A 180 -5.37 -16.22 12.75
N PRO A 181 -4.10 -15.95 12.35
CA PRO A 181 -3.49 -14.67 12.67
C PRO A 181 -4.34 -13.57 12.03
N ALA A 182 -4.93 -12.71 12.87
CA ALA A 182 -5.58 -11.51 12.37
C ALA A 182 -4.54 -10.71 11.58
N THR A 183 -4.90 -10.25 10.37
CA THR A 183 -3.96 -9.55 9.49
C THR A 183 -3.27 -8.42 10.24
N ARG A 184 -1.95 -8.55 10.47
CA ARG A 184 -1.16 -7.67 11.34
C ARG A 184 -0.89 -6.34 10.63
N LYS A 185 -1.94 -5.53 10.48
CA LYS A 185 -1.89 -4.23 9.81
C LYS A 185 -1.37 -3.16 10.77
N LEU A 186 -0.32 -2.44 10.38
CA LEU A 186 0.17 -1.30 11.15
C LEU A 186 -0.91 -0.20 11.21
N PRO A 187 -1.15 0.41 12.40
CA PRO A 187 -2.04 1.56 12.54
C PRO A 187 -1.44 2.86 11.95
N ILE A 188 -1.46 3.00 10.62
CA ILE A 188 -0.76 4.06 9.87
C ILE A 188 -1.06 5.48 10.35
N ALA A 189 -2.32 5.80 10.66
CA ALA A 189 -2.69 7.13 11.18
C ALA A 189 -1.99 7.43 12.52
N ILE A 190 -2.08 6.49 13.47
CA ILE A 190 -1.42 6.58 14.78
C ILE A 190 0.10 6.66 14.61
N TYR A 191 0.69 5.92 13.66
CA TYR A 191 2.12 6.01 13.36
C TYR A 191 2.53 7.41 12.86
N ARG A 192 1.77 7.99 11.92
CA ARG A 192 2.06 9.32 11.36
C ARG A 192 1.98 10.41 12.44
N ASP A 193 1.00 10.33 13.33
CA ASP A 193 0.85 11.30 14.41
C ASP A 193 1.92 11.10 15.51
N LEU A 194 2.27 9.85 15.82
CA LEU A 194 3.37 9.51 16.73
C LEU A 194 4.72 10.05 16.24
N VAL A 195 5.04 9.96 14.94
CA VAL A 195 6.30 10.52 14.39
C VAL A 195 6.34 12.05 14.53
N LYS A 196 5.20 12.74 14.35
CA LYS A 196 5.11 14.20 14.61
C LYS A 196 5.33 14.52 16.08
N ASP A 197 4.65 13.82 16.99
CA ASP A 197 4.75 14.05 18.44
C ASP A 197 6.17 13.83 18.96
N LEU A 198 6.84 12.76 18.52
CA LEU A 198 8.23 12.45 18.90
C LEU A 198 9.27 13.40 18.30
N SER A 199 8.88 14.22 17.32
CA SER A 199 9.71 15.32 16.80
C SER A 199 9.63 16.59 17.67
N GLY A 200 8.68 16.65 18.61
CA GLY A 200 8.50 17.77 19.55
C GLY A 200 9.41 17.70 20.80
N PRO A 201 9.32 18.71 21.69
CA PRO A 201 10.16 18.81 22.89
C PRO A 201 9.79 17.77 23.98
N HIS A 202 8.52 17.37 24.07
CA HIS A 202 8.01 16.48 25.12
C HIS A 202 8.05 15.00 24.72
N ARG A 203 9.25 14.48 24.46
CA ARG A 203 9.49 13.09 24.05
C ARG A 203 9.87 12.17 25.23
N PRO A 204 9.42 10.90 25.25
CA PRO A 204 9.78 9.92 26.29
C PRO A 204 11.30 9.71 26.47
N GLY A 205 11.78 9.67 27.71
CA GLY A 205 13.20 9.42 28.02
C GLY A 205 13.63 7.95 28.04
N SER A 206 12.69 7.00 27.93
CA SER A 206 12.96 5.56 28.01
C SER A 206 11.99 4.74 27.17
N LEU A 207 12.38 3.52 26.80
CA LEU A 207 11.55 2.62 26.00
C LEU A 207 10.23 2.26 26.70
N ALA A 208 10.24 2.06 28.03
CA ALA A 208 9.03 1.83 28.80
C ALA A 208 8.08 3.05 28.81
N ALA A 209 8.63 4.27 28.86
CA ALA A 209 7.83 5.50 28.75
C ALA A 209 7.26 5.67 27.33
N LEU A 210 8.03 5.30 26.29
CA LEU A 210 7.57 5.28 24.90
C LEU A 210 6.44 4.26 24.69
N GLN A 211 6.59 3.02 25.16
CA GLN A 211 5.54 2.00 25.08
C GLN A 211 4.23 2.46 25.74
N ARG A 212 4.31 3.12 26.90
CA ARG A 212 3.14 3.73 27.57
C ARG A 212 2.53 4.85 26.74
N HIS A 213 3.34 5.76 26.18
CA HIS A 213 2.87 6.84 25.31
C HIS A 213 2.21 6.33 24.02
N ILE A 214 2.73 5.24 23.44
CA ILE A 214 2.12 4.59 22.27
C ILE A 214 0.80 3.90 22.68
N GLN A 215 0.75 3.25 23.85
CA GLN A 215 -0.47 2.61 24.35
C GLN A 215 -1.62 3.61 24.54
N THR A 216 -1.38 4.84 25.02
CA THR A 216 -2.46 5.82 25.19
C THR A 216 -3.13 6.21 23.87
N LYS A 217 -2.41 6.15 22.73
CA LYS A 217 -2.98 6.37 21.38
C LYS A 217 -4.00 5.30 20.95
N PHE A 218 -4.02 4.14 21.61
CA PHE A 218 -5.03 3.08 21.39
C PHE A 218 -6.18 3.08 22.40
N GLY A 219 -6.17 4.02 23.36
CA GLY A 219 -7.15 4.08 24.44
C GLY A 219 -6.86 3.10 25.59
N PRO A 220 -7.87 2.80 26.43
CA PRO A 220 -7.68 2.10 27.70
C PRO A 220 -7.41 0.59 27.54
N THR A 221 -7.74 0.00 26.40
CA THR A 221 -7.55 -1.43 26.15
C THR A 221 -6.09 -1.72 25.78
N ALA A 222 -5.41 -2.54 26.58
CA ALA A 222 -4.04 -2.95 26.32
C ALA A 222 -3.91 -3.69 24.97
N VAL A 223 -3.02 -3.21 24.10
CA VAL A 223 -2.76 -3.79 22.76
C VAL A 223 -1.25 -3.98 22.54
N PRO A 224 -0.57 -4.81 23.36
CA PRO A 224 0.89 -4.91 23.38
C PRO A 224 1.50 -5.26 22.01
N GLU A 225 0.84 -6.10 21.21
CA GLU A 225 1.30 -6.43 19.85
C GLU A 225 1.35 -5.23 18.89
N LYS A 226 0.39 -4.29 19.02
CA LYS A 226 0.34 -3.06 18.21
C LYS A 226 1.33 -2.01 18.72
N VAL A 227 1.50 -1.93 20.04
CA VAL A 227 2.51 -1.08 20.68
C VAL A 227 3.91 -1.52 20.23
N GLN A 228 4.23 -2.81 20.35
CA GLN A 228 5.54 -3.34 19.96
C GLN A 228 5.80 -3.13 18.46
N MET A 229 4.82 -3.42 17.60
CA MET A 229 4.94 -3.21 16.16
C MET A 229 5.25 -1.74 15.77
N LEU A 230 4.76 -0.75 16.55
CA LEU A 230 5.12 0.66 16.36
C LEU A 230 6.53 0.98 16.87
N VAL A 231 6.95 0.40 18.01
CA VAL A 231 8.34 0.52 18.51
C VAL A 231 9.34 -0.09 17.52
N ASP A 232 9.05 -1.29 17.02
CA ASP A 232 9.85 -1.99 16.01
C ASP A 232 9.98 -1.12 14.74
N ARG A 233 8.88 -0.49 14.29
CA ARG A 233 8.92 0.40 13.11
C ARG A 233 9.76 1.66 13.38
N LEU A 234 9.60 2.31 14.53
CA LEU A 234 10.39 3.50 14.89
C LEU A 234 11.90 3.22 14.96
N LEU A 235 12.29 2.01 15.38
CA LEU A 235 13.68 1.53 15.33
C LEU A 235 14.12 1.27 13.87
N THR A 236 13.28 0.58 13.09
CA THR A 236 13.58 0.22 11.69
C THR A 236 13.80 1.43 10.77
N VAL A 237 13.08 2.54 11.02
CA VAL A 237 13.23 3.80 10.27
C VAL A 237 14.11 4.83 10.98
N GLU A 238 14.89 4.40 11.98
CA GLU A 238 15.89 5.22 12.68
C GLU A 238 15.33 6.53 13.30
N VAL A 239 14.03 6.56 13.63
CA VAL A 239 13.42 7.68 14.36
C VAL A 239 13.86 7.66 15.82
N ILE A 240 14.01 6.45 16.37
CA ILE A 240 14.54 6.20 17.71
C ILE A 240 15.72 5.23 17.68
N PHE A 241 16.59 5.34 18.69
CA PHE A 241 17.75 4.47 18.89
C PHE A 241 17.84 4.06 20.36
N LEU A 242 18.49 2.92 20.63
CA LEU A 242 18.80 2.46 21.98
C LEU A 242 20.32 2.55 22.21
N LYS A 243 20.76 3.63 22.88
CA LYS A 243 22.17 3.85 23.27
C LYS A 243 22.33 3.47 24.74
N SER A 244 23.08 2.39 25.04
CA SER A 244 23.39 1.94 26.41
C SER A 244 22.16 1.84 27.34
N GLY A 245 21.05 1.29 26.81
CA GLY A 245 19.77 1.16 27.54
C GLY A 245 18.91 2.44 27.62
N LYS A 246 19.40 3.60 27.15
CA LYS A 246 18.64 4.85 27.05
C LYS A 246 18.05 5.04 25.66
N LEU A 247 16.90 5.68 25.60
CA LEU A 247 16.20 6.02 24.36
C LEU A 247 16.75 7.34 23.80
N SER A 248 17.15 7.33 22.53
CA SER A 248 17.63 8.52 21.80
C SER A 248 16.82 8.71 20.51
N TYR A 249 16.89 9.90 19.90
CA TYR A 249 16.02 10.30 18.78
C TYR A 249 16.83 10.87 17.63
N ARG A 250 16.38 10.69 16.37
CA ARG A 250 17.10 11.19 15.17
C ARG A 250 17.50 12.67 15.26
N SER A 251 16.65 13.51 15.86
CA SER A 251 16.92 14.95 16.04
C SER A 251 17.99 15.31 17.09
N THR A 252 18.43 14.39 17.96
CA THR A 252 19.57 14.65 18.87
C THR A 252 20.91 14.27 18.26
N TRP A 253 20.94 13.38 17.25
CA TRP A 253 22.20 12.94 16.66
C TRP A 253 22.82 13.97 15.70
N ALA A 254 21.98 14.74 14.99
CA ALA A 254 22.43 15.74 14.00
C ALA A 254 23.04 17.03 14.60
N GLN A 255 23.40 17.02 15.88
CA GLN A 255 24.05 18.13 16.61
C GLN A 255 25.34 17.68 17.31
N GLU A 256 25.76 16.43 17.10
CA GLU A 256 26.89 15.78 17.81
C GLU A 256 27.89 15.12 16.84
N THR A 257 27.82 15.52 15.55
CA THR A 257 28.68 15.10 14.42
C THR A 257 28.95 16.28 13.50
#